data_AF-A0A2J6H1Z9-F1
#
_entry.id   AF-A0A2J6H1Z9-F1
#
_cell.length_a   1.000
_cell.length_b   1.000
_cell.length_c   1.000
_cell.angle_alpha   90.00
_cell.angle_beta   90.00
_cell.angle_gamma   90.00
#
_symmetry.space_group_name_H-M   'P 1'
#
loop_
_entity.id
_entity.type
_entity.pdbx_description
1 polymer ?
#
loop_
_entity_poly.entity_id
_entity_poly.type
_entity_poly.pdbx_seq_one_letter_code
_entity_poly.pdbx_strand_id
1 'polypeptide(L)'
;MKNGNWLDSEKEFVLNGQFTDDIENFNCFWPEQIKKNKNDFLKRYEISIDHLPLPGAFREVLIALRGLIREKRKENLDYSVELSQLYKIAAIETFGLDYSEYNQCPGFNIFSIIPGNIVNNLKINYKTLGYQKIPSLKKTDIKWIVEKWGEPESHSNLNILYNDLWNRYEKKYEKIRKEMSAKSIDEYKKILGSNKIGIKRNNLNQSEIKPSKTANQNIILYTIIFFIFFLIILIIIFV
;
A
#
# COMPACT_ATOMS: atom_id res chain seq x y z
N MET A 1 9.62 17.00 -20.34
CA MET A 1 8.76 16.22 -19.42
C MET A 1 8.68 17.00 -18.12
N LYS A 2 7.48 17.41 -17.68
CA LYS A 2 7.32 18.04 -16.36
C LYS A 2 7.45 16.94 -15.32
N ASN A 3 8.41 17.09 -14.41
CA ASN A 3 8.68 16.17 -13.31
C ASN A 3 7.54 16.27 -12.28
N GLY A 4 6.48 15.48 -12.45
CA GLY A 4 5.53 15.17 -11.38
C GLY A 4 6.27 14.30 -10.36
N ASN A 5 7.09 14.94 -9.52
CA ASN A 5 8.02 14.25 -8.64
C ASN A 5 7.44 14.23 -7.22
N TRP A 6 6.59 13.23 -6.94
CA TRP A 6 6.52 12.64 -5.59
C TRP A 6 7.95 12.40 -5.05
N LEU A 7 8.86 12.09 -5.99
CA LEU A 7 10.28 11.86 -5.83
C LEU A 7 11.11 13.07 -5.31
N ASP A 8 10.64 14.31 -5.48
CA ASP A 8 11.35 15.55 -5.08
C ASP A 8 10.74 16.21 -3.85
N SER A 9 9.62 15.69 -3.34
CA SER A 9 8.92 16.33 -2.24
C SER A 9 9.53 15.96 -0.88
N GLU A 10 9.85 16.98 -0.06
CA GLU A 10 10.11 16.84 1.38
C GLU A 10 8.85 16.43 2.17
N LYS A 11 7.72 16.20 1.48
CA LYS A 11 6.43 15.93 2.11
C LYS A 11 6.43 14.51 2.70
N GLU A 12 6.34 14.44 4.03
CA GLU A 12 5.87 13.22 4.70
C GLU A 12 4.39 13.02 4.35
N PHE A 13 4.01 11.81 3.93
CA PHE A 13 2.59 11.48 3.73
C PHE A 13 1.97 11.31 5.13
N VAL A 14 1.49 12.42 5.69
CA VAL A 14 0.82 12.42 6.98
C VAL A 14 -0.45 11.59 6.84
N LEU A 15 -0.50 10.45 7.54
CA LEU A 15 -1.66 9.54 7.66
C LEU A 15 -2.82 10.15 8.47
N ASN A 16 -3.02 11.46 8.36
CA ASN A 16 -4.32 12.05 8.63
C ASN A 16 -4.99 12.11 7.27
N GLY A 17 -6.19 11.56 7.12
CA GLY A 17 -6.98 11.57 5.89
C GLY A 17 -7.38 12.97 5.38
N GLN A 18 -6.47 13.93 5.38
CA GLN A 18 -6.55 15.15 4.61
C GLN A 18 -6.16 14.77 3.18
N PHE A 19 -7.20 14.41 2.42
CA PHE A 19 -7.28 14.84 1.02
C PHE A 19 -6.76 16.28 0.97
N THR A 20 -5.59 16.50 0.39
CA THR A 20 -5.15 17.86 0.11
C THR A 20 -6.10 18.42 -0.92
N ASP A 21 -6.92 19.34 -0.45
CA ASP A 21 -7.98 20.04 -1.15
C ASP A 21 -7.45 20.84 -2.36
N ASP A 22 -7.34 20.17 -3.51
CA ASP A 22 -7.48 20.83 -4.80
C ASP A 22 -8.96 20.77 -5.20
N ILE A 23 -9.73 21.73 -4.70
CA ILE A 23 -11.19 21.85 -4.86
C ILE A 23 -11.64 21.88 -6.33
N GLU A 24 -10.74 22.13 -7.29
CA GLU A 24 -11.06 22.16 -8.72
C GLU A 24 -11.06 20.77 -9.41
N ASN A 25 -10.61 19.69 -8.74
CA ASN A 25 -10.47 18.36 -9.36
C ASN A 25 -11.33 17.25 -8.71
N PHE A 26 -12.52 17.60 -8.23
CA PHE A 26 -13.48 16.69 -7.57
C PHE A 26 -14.13 15.63 -8.49
N ASN A 27 -13.56 15.31 -9.65
CA ASN A 27 -14.29 14.56 -10.70
C ASN A 27 -13.85 13.13 -10.99
N CYS A 28 -12.93 12.52 -10.21
CA CYS A 28 -12.99 11.08 -9.89
C CYS A 28 -11.81 10.58 -9.04
N PHE A 29 -12.11 9.58 -8.21
CA PHE A 29 -11.16 8.71 -7.51
C PHE A 29 -10.08 8.21 -8.49
N TRP A 30 -8.78 8.32 -8.14
CA TRP A 30 -7.68 8.07 -9.10
C TRP A 30 -7.72 6.71 -9.83
N PRO A 31 -8.18 5.59 -9.24
CA PRO A 31 -8.34 4.34 -9.98
C PRO A 31 -9.40 4.43 -11.09
N GLU A 32 -10.38 5.31 -10.97
CA GLU A 32 -11.33 5.59 -12.04
C GLU A 32 -10.66 6.39 -13.17
N GLN A 33 -9.77 7.33 -12.84
CA GLN A 33 -8.94 8.01 -13.85
C GLN A 33 -8.07 6.99 -14.60
N ILE A 34 -7.47 6.04 -13.89
CA ILE A 34 -6.72 4.93 -14.49
C ILE A 34 -7.60 4.07 -15.40
N LYS A 35 -8.83 3.75 -14.98
CA LYS A 35 -9.79 3.00 -15.80
C LYS A 35 -10.15 3.76 -17.08
N LYS A 36 -10.40 5.07 -16.98
CA LYS A 36 -10.69 5.95 -18.15
C LYS A 36 -9.51 6.00 -19.12
N ASN A 37 -8.28 5.99 -18.60
CA ASN A 37 -7.04 6.05 -19.38
C ASN A 37 -6.37 4.68 -19.55
N LYS A 38 -7.13 3.57 -19.57
CA LYS A 38 -6.57 2.20 -19.55
C LYS A 38 -5.55 1.94 -20.66
N ASN A 39 -5.76 2.54 -21.84
CA ASN A 39 -4.94 2.37 -23.03
C ASN A 39 -3.95 3.53 -23.26
N ASP A 40 -4.04 4.61 -22.48
CA ASP A 40 -3.05 5.69 -22.52
C ASP A 40 -2.01 5.41 -21.43
N PHE A 41 -0.93 4.74 -21.81
CA PHE A 41 0.09 4.33 -20.86
C PHE A 41 0.85 5.51 -20.26
N LEU A 42 1.02 6.62 -21.00
CA LEU A 42 1.68 7.80 -20.48
C LEU A 42 0.82 8.46 -19.40
N LYS A 43 -0.48 8.67 -19.67
CA LYS A 43 -1.39 9.24 -18.69
C LYS A 43 -1.55 8.35 -17.46
N ARG A 44 -1.64 7.03 -17.67
CA ARG A 44 -1.67 6.05 -16.57
C ARG A 44 -0.41 6.13 -15.70
N TYR A 45 0.76 6.30 -16.31
CA TYR A 45 2.02 6.48 -15.59
C TYR A 45 2.01 7.75 -14.74
N GLU A 46 1.64 8.90 -15.32
CA GLU A 46 1.58 10.19 -14.61
C GLU A 46 0.68 10.11 -13.38
N ILE A 47 -0.57 9.64 -13.55
CA ILE A 47 -1.54 9.51 -12.45
C ILE A 47 -0.98 8.60 -11.35
N SER A 48 -0.35 7.49 -11.72
CA SER A 48 0.09 6.48 -10.74
C SER A 48 1.33 6.94 -9.96
N ILE A 49 2.24 7.69 -10.57
CA ILE A 49 3.44 8.21 -9.88
C ILE A 49 3.05 9.15 -8.72
N ASP A 50 2.04 10.00 -8.94
CA ASP A 50 1.55 10.94 -7.92
C ASP A 50 0.94 10.25 -6.69
N HIS A 51 0.59 8.96 -6.82
CA HIS A 51 -0.04 8.17 -5.77
C HIS A 51 0.92 7.16 -5.12
N LEU A 52 2.21 7.19 -5.44
CA LEU A 52 3.20 6.45 -4.66
C LEU A 52 3.24 6.99 -3.21
N PRO A 53 3.51 6.13 -2.21
CA PRO A 53 3.91 4.73 -2.29
C PRO A 53 2.74 3.72 -2.12
N LEU A 54 1.52 4.05 -2.55
CA LEU A 54 0.39 3.11 -2.42
C LEU A 54 0.66 1.80 -3.18
N PRO A 55 0.34 0.61 -2.63
CA PRO A 55 0.57 -0.67 -3.32
C PRO A 55 -0.14 -0.74 -4.68
N GLY A 56 -1.33 -0.15 -4.78
CA GLY A 56 -2.05 -0.01 -6.05
C GLY A 56 -1.28 0.84 -7.06
N ALA A 57 -0.69 1.96 -6.61
CA ALA A 57 0.07 2.85 -7.48
C ALA A 57 1.33 2.20 -8.04
N PHE A 58 2.10 1.46 -7.22
CA PHE A 58 3.25 0.67 -7.72
C PHE A 58 2.86 -0.26 -8.86
N ARG A 59 1.80 -1.05 -8.67
CA ARG A 59 1.28 -1.96 -9.69
C ARG A 59 0.93 -1.23 -10.98
N GLU A 60 0.26 -0.09 -10.87
CA GLU A 60 -0.22 0.70 -12.00
C GLU A 60 0.93 1.36 -12.77
N VAL A 61 1.94 1.91 -12.09
CA VAL A 61 3.18 2.43 -12.70
C VAL A 61 3.87 1.32 -13.51
N LEU A 62 4.04 0.13 -12.92
CA LEU A 62 4.69 -0.99 -13.61
C LEU A 62 3.87 -1.52 -14.79
N ILE A 63 2.55 -1.41 -14.79
CA ILE A 63 1.73 -1.77 -15.96
C ILE A 63 1.91 -0.74 -17.08
N ALA A 64 1.87 0.55 -16.73
CA ALA A 64 2.07 1.65 -17.66
C ALA A 64 3.43 1.57 -18.36
N LEU A 65 4.52 1.41 -17.61
CA LEU A 65 5.88 1.30 -18.16
C LEU A 65 6.02 0.11 -19.13
N ARG A 66 5.42 -1.05 -18.82
CA ARG A 66 5.39 -2.19 -19.76
C ARG A 66 4.61 -1.87 -21.03
N GLY A 67 3.57 -1.06 -20.94
CA GLY A 67 2.85 -0.55 -22.11
C GLY A 67 3.76 0.29 -23.01
N LEU A 68 4.38 1.32 -22.44
CA LEU A 68 5.31 2.21 -23.13
C LEU A 68 6.48 1.47 -23.78
N ILE A 69 7.10 0.51 -23.07
CA ILE A 69 8.17 -0.33 -23.63
C ILE A 69 7.67 -1.12 -24.84
N ARG A 70 6.45 -1.69 -24.78
CA ARG A 70 5.90 -2.47 -25.90
C ARG A 70 5.60 -1.61 -27.13
N GLU A 71 5.09 -0.39 -26.94
CA GLU A 71 4.86 0.57 -28.02
C GLU A 71 6.19 0.94 -28.70
N LYS A 72 7.18 1.36 -27.91
CA LYS A 72 8.52 1.67 -28.43
C LYS A 72 9.18 0.50 -29.15
N ARG A 73 9.08 -0.72 -28.61
CA ARG A 73 9.61 -1.92 -29.27
C ARG A 73 8.93 -2.22 -30.61
N LYS A 74 7.61 -2.00 -30.71
CA LYS A 74 6.87 -2.19 -31.96
C LYS A 74 7.34 -1.21 -33.05
N GLU A 75 7.75 -0.01 -32.65
CA GLU A 75 8.23 1.05 -33.52
C GLU A 75 9.76 1.03 -33.72
N ASN A 76 10.46 0.02 -33.17
CA ASN A 76 11.93 -0.07 -33.15
C ASN A 76 12.62 1.17 -32.54
N LEU A 77 11.96 1.82 -31.58
CA LEU A 77 12.52 2.94 -30.82
C LEU A 77 13.27 2.46 -29.59
N ASP A 78 14.22 3.28 -29.11
CA ASP A 78 14.91 3.01 -27.84
C ASP A 78 13.96 3.15 -26.64
N TYR A 79 13.98 2.14 -25.79
CA TYR A 79 13.14 1.99 -24.60
C TYR A 79 13.97 1.85 -23.32
N SER A 80 15.27 2.18 -23.38
CA SER A 80 16.19 2.04 -22.26
C SER A 80 15.79 2.89 -21.04
N VAL A 81 15.20 4.07 -21.28
CA VAL A 81 14.71 4.98 -20.22
C VAL A 81 13.55 4.32 -19.45
N GLU A 82 12.54 3.82 -20.15
CA GLU A 82 11.38 3.18 -19.52
C GLU A 82 11.77 1.87 -18.83
N LEU A 83 12.71 1.12 -19.39
CA LEU A 83 13.23 -0.09 -18.78
C LEU A 83 13.98 0.20 -17.47
N SER A 84 14.82 1.24 -17.47
CA SER A 84 15.52 1.72 -16.27
C SER A 84 14.52 2.15 -15.19
N GLN A 85 13.50 2.92 -15.57
CA GLN A 85 12.47 3.35 -14.64
C GLN A 85 11.63 2.18 -14.11
N LEU A 86 11.31 1.20 -14.95
CA LEU A 86 10.58 -0.01 -14.56
C LEU A 86 11.36 -0.77 -13.49
N TYR A 87 12.66 -0.98 -13.72
CA TYR A 87 13.53 -1.64 -12.75
C TYR A 87 13.66 -0.83 -11.47
N LYS A 88 13.88 0.50 -11.56
CA LYS A 88 13.99 1.39 -10.40
C LYS A 88 12.74 1.31 -9.52
N ILE A 89 11.55 1.43 -10.11
CA ILE A 89 10.28 1.40 -9.36
C ILE A 89 10.05 0.01 -8.75
N ALA A 90 10.30 -1.07 -9.49
CA ALA A 90 10.18 -2.43 -8.97
C ALA A 90 11.16 -2.68 -7.81
N ALA A 91 12.39 -2.17 -7.90
CA ALA A 91 13.36 -2.22 -6.81
C ALA A 91 12.88 -1.43 -5.58
N ILE A 92 12.39 -0.20 -5.78
CA ILE A 92 11.85 0.66 -4.71
C ILE A 92 10.70 -0.02 -3.97
N GLU A 93 9.81 -0.71 -4.68
CA GLU A 93 8.71 -1.47 -4.05
C GLU A 93 9.24 -2.46 -3.01
N THR A 94 10.37 -3.13 -3.29
CA THR A 94 11.00 -4.10 -2.37
C THR A 94 11.68 -3.47 -1.16
N PHE A 95 11.75 -2.15 -1.05
CA PHE A 95 12.20 -1.48 0.16
C PHE A 95 11.16 -1.62 1.28
N GLY A 96 9.87 -1.58 0.91
CA GLY A 96 8.76 -1.82 1.82
C GLY A 96 8.56 -3.30 2.12
N LEU A 97 8.28 -3.62 3.37
CA LEU A 97 7.73 -4.93 3.74
C LEU A 97 6.22 -4.96 3.47
N ASP A 98 5.67 -6.12 3.15
CA ASP A 98 4.22 -6.31 3.05
C ASP A 98 3.55 -6.04 4.41
N TYR A 99 4.20 -6.51 5.49
CA TYR A 99 3.74 -6.37 6.86
C TYR A 99 4.90 -6.05 7.81
N SER A 100 4.68 -5.15 8.76
CA SER A 100 5.62 -4.85 9.82
C SER A 100 5.27 -5.62 11.07
N GLU A 101 6.13 -6.57 11.43
CA GLU A 101 6.01 -7.31 12.69
C GLU A 101 6.21 -6.41 13.91
N TYR A 102 7.05 -5.37 13.80
CA TYR A 102 7.30 -4.45 14.91
C TYR A 102 6.06 -3.61 15.25
N ASN A 103 5.37 -3.07 14.25
CA ASN A 103 4.19 -2.22 14.45
C ASN A 103 2.84 -2.95 14.35
N GLN A 104 2.85 -4.23 13.95
CA GLN A 104 1.67 -5.06 13.71
C GLN A 104 0.70 -4.40 12.73
N CYS A 105 1.22 -3.91 11.60
CA CYS A 105 0.44 -3.23 10.58
C CYS A 105 0.99 -3.48 9.17
N PRO A 106 0.19 -3.26 8.11
CA PRO A 106 0.69 -3.28 6.74
C PRO A 106 1.90 -2.33 6.56
N GLY A 107 2.95 -2.81 5.92
CA GLY A 107 4.20 -2.04 5.82
C GLY A 107 4.08 -0.75 5.00
N PHE A 108 3.07 -0.65 4.11
CA PHE A 108 2.80 0.61 3.41
C PHE A 108 2.52 1.78 4.37
N ASN A 109 2.03 1.53 5.59
CA ASN A 109 1.83 2.58 6.60
C ASN A 109 3.16 3.18 7.10
N ILE A 110 4.22 2.36 7.12
CA ILE A 110 5.57 2.83 7.45
C ILE A 110 6.16 3.50 6.23
N PHE A 111 6.00 2.90 5.05
CA PHE A 111 6.51 3.46 3.80
C PHE A 111 5.94 4.86 3.53
N SER A 112 4.66 5.11 3.82
CA SER A 112 4.03 6.41 3.60
C SER A 112 4.67 7.55 4.41
N ILE A 113 5.25 7.27 5.59
CA ILE A 113 5.91 8.31 6.39
C ILE A 113 7.38 8.54 6.01
N ILE A 114 7.91 7.80 5.03
CA ILE A 114 9.28 7.97 4.54
C ILE A 114 9.28 9.07 3.47
N PRO A 115 10.03 10.17 3.66
CA PRO A 115 10.18 11.21 2.65
C PRO A 115 10.62 10.66 1.30
N GLY A 116 9.99 11.11 0.22
CA GLY A 116 10.27 10.65 -1.14
C GLY A 116 11.72 10.87 -1.56
N ASN A 117 12.33 11.98 -1.16
CA ASN A 117 13.74 12.27 -1.43
C ASN A 117 14.70 11.22 -0.82
N ILE A 118 14.39 10.70 0.37
CA ILE A 118 15.18 9.65 1.03
C ILE A 118 15.10 8.35 0.22
N VAL A 119 13.90 7.98 -0.22
CA VAL A 119 13.66 6.78 -1.04
C VAL A 119 14.37 6.89 -2.39
N ASN A 120 14.41 8.09 -2.98
CA ASN A 120 15.09 8.32 -4.27
C ASN A 120 16.60 8.26 -4.22
N ASN A 121 17.16 8.61 -3.06
CA ASN A 121 18.59 8.59 -2.85
C ASN A 121 19.13 7.19 -2.51
N LEU A 122 18.26 6.18 -2.40
CA LEU A 122 18.68 4.79 -2.31
C LEU A 122 19.47 4.41 -3.57
N LYS A 123 20.74 4.05 -3.40
CA LYS A 123 21.58 3.58 -4.50
C LYS A 123 21.06 2.23 -4.96
N ILE A 124 20.62 2.17 -6.21
CA ILE A 124 20.18 0.95 -6.89
C ILE A 124 21.26 0.57 -7.88
N ASN A 125 22.01 -0.49 -7.56
CA ASN A 125 23.00 -1.06 -8.47
C ASN A 125 22.49 -2.41 -8.99
N TYR A 126 22.24 -2.49 -10.29
CA TYR A 126 21.75 -3.71 -10.94
C TYR A 126 22.67 -4.92 -10.72
N LYS A 127 24.00 -4.72 -10.74
CA LYS A 127 24.96 -5.82 -10.60
C LYS A 127 24.85 -6.53 -9.26
N THR A 128 24.52 -5.80 -8.19
CA THR A 128 24.39 -6.37 -6.84
C THR A 128 22.96 -6.73 -6.47
N LEU A 129 21.99 -5.91 -6.88
CA LEU A 129 20.57 -6.10 -6.56
C LEU A 129 19.96 -7.22 -7.43
N GLY A 130 20.30 -7.26 -8.72
CA GLY A 130 19.76 -8.21 -9.69
C GLY A 130 18.24 -8.17 -9.77
N TYR A 131 17.60 -9.26 -10.16
CA TYR A 131 16.15 -9.31 -10.38
C TYR A 131 15.40 -10.41 -9.61
N GLN A 132 16.09 -11.45 -9.13
CA GLN A 132 15.42 -12.65 -8.57
C GLN A 132 14.63 -12.39 -7.28
N LYS A 133 14.99 -11.36 -6.51
CA LYS A 133 14.31 -10.99 -5.25
C LYS A 133 13.36 -9.79 -5.43
N ILE A 134 12.99 -9.48 -6.67
CA ILE A 134 12.03 -8.41 -7.01
C ILE A 134 10.75 -9.04 -7.57
N PRO A 135 9.73 -9.31 -6.72
CA PRO A 135 8.57 -10.11 -7.10
C PRO A 135 7.71 -9.50 -8.20
N SER A 136 7.73 -8.16 -8.33
CA SER A 136 6.93 -7.45 -9.31
C SER A 136 7.50 -7.48 -10.72
N LEU A 137 8.73 -7.93 -10.93
CA LEU A 137 9.31 -8.18 -12.25
C LEU A 137 8.76 -9.48 -12.86
N LYS A 138 8.26 -9.40 -14.08
CA LYS A 138 7.77 -10.54 -14.86
C LYS A 138 8.90 -11.15 -15.68
N LYS A 139 8.71 -12.39 -16.14
CA LYS A 139 9.65 -13.07 -17.05
C LYS A 139 10.05 -12.23 -18.27
N THR A 140 9.11 -11.47 -18.84
CA THR A 140 9.37 -10.57 -19.96
C THR A 140 10.25 -9.39 -19.56
N ASP A 141 10.04 -8.82 -18.37
CA ASP A 141 10.82 -7.70 -17.87
C ASP A 141 12.26 -8.14 -17.62
N ILE A 142 12.43 -9.31 -16.98
CA ILE A 142 13.74 -9.94 -16.74
C ILE A 142 14.47 -10.17 -18.05
N LYS A 143 13.78 -10.70 -19.08
CA LYS A 143 14.36 -10.87 -20.40
C LYS A 143 14.88 -9.55 -20.97
N TRP A 144 14.08 -8.49 -20.96
CA TRP A 144 14.52 -7.17 -21.46
C TRP A 144 15.69 -6.59 -20.67
N ILE A 145 15.66 -6.76 -19.35
CA ILE A 145 16.72 -6.33 -18.44
C ILE A 145 18.03 -7.06 -18.79
N VAL A 146 18.02 -8.38 -18.87
CA VAL A 146 19.22 -9.19 -19.17
C VAL A 146 19.73 -8.93 -20.59
N GLU A 147 18.83 -8.77 -21.57
CA GLU A 147 19.18 -8.40 -22.95
C GLU A 147 19.93 -7.06 -23.02
N LYS A 148 19.66 -6.12 -22.10
CA LYS A 148 20.30 -4.79 -22.09
C LYS A 148 21.47 -4.64 -21.13
N TRP A 149 21.42 -5.28 -19.97
CA TRP A 149 22.41 -5.06 -18.90
C TRP A 149 23.26 -6.29 -18.60
N GLY A 150 23.00 -7.41 -19.30
CA GLY A 150 23.62 -8.71 -19.04
C GLY A 150 23.13 -9.32 -17.74
N GLU A 151 23.74 -10.43 -17.31
CA GLU A 151 23.45 -11.02 -15.99
C GLU A 151 24.03 -10.16 -14.85
N PRO A 152 23.34 -10.10 -13.68
CA PRO A 152 23.90 -9.50 -12.49
C PRO A 152 24.88 -10.47 -11.80
N GLU A 153 25.70 -9.94 -10.90
CA GLU A 153 26.68 -10.73 -10.14
C GLU A 153 26.05 -11.37 -8.89
N SER A 154 25.01 -10.74 -8.35
CA SER A 154 24.25 -11.26 -7.21
C SER A 154 22.77 -10.84 -7.25
N HIS A 155 21.99 -11.38 -6.31
CA HIS A 155 20.58 -11.06 -6.15
C HIS A 155 20.25 -10.70 -4.70
N SER A 156 19.62 -9.55 -4.52
CA SER A 156 19.14 -9.03 -3.24
C SER A 156 17.90 -8.17 -3.46
N ASN A 157 17.39 -7.53 -2.41
CA ASN A 157 16.31 -6.54 -2.50
C ASN A 157 16.65 -5.30 -1.67
N LEU A 158 15.90 -4.21 -1.86
CA LEU A 158 16.23 -2.95 -1.19
C LEU A 158 15.99 -3.00 0.32
N ASN A 159 15.02 -3.76 0.80
CA ASN A 159 14.82 -3.90 2.24
C ASN A 159 16.03 -4.53 2.92
N ILE A 160 16.63 -5.57 2.33
CA ILE A 160 17.86 -6.21 2.84
C ILE A 160 19.02 -5.20 2.86
N LEU A 161 19.21 -4.46 1.77
CA LEU A 161 20.33 -3.51 1.65
C LEU A 161 20.19 -2.29 2.57
N TYR A 162 18.96 -1.88 2.88
CA TYR A 162 18.66 -0.66 3.64
C TYR A 162 17.79 -0.95 4.88
N ASN A 163 17.96 -2.13 5.49
CA ASN A 163 17.12 -2.57 6.60
C ASN A 163 17.18 -1.60 7.80
N ASP A 164 18.37 -1.04 8.08
CA ASP A 164 18.53 -0.04 9.13
C ASP A 164 17.68 1.21 8.90
N LEU A 165 17.54 1.65 7.64
CA LEU A 165 16.68 2.78 7.31
C LEU A 165 15.22 2.43 7.57
N TRP A 166 14.77 1.25 7.15
CA TRP A 166 13.41 0.75 7.43
C TRP A 166 13.13 0.74 8.94
N ASN A 167 14.01 0.11 9.73
CA ASN A 167 13.86 -0.02 11.18
C ASN A 167 13.79 1.35 11.88
N ARG A 168 14.51 2.37 11.39
CA ARG A 168 14.39 3.74 11.90
C ARG A 168 12.99 4.32 11.67
N TYR A 169 12.41 4.09 10.49
CA TYR A 169 11.06 4.56 10.19
C TYR A 169 9.98 3.74 10.88
N GLU A 170 10.19 2.45 11.17
CA GLU A 170 9.30 1.69 12.04
C GLU A 170 9.18 2.30 13.44
N LYS A 171 10.32 2.69 14.04
CA LYS A 171 10.35 3.37 15.34
C LYS A 171 9.71 4.76 15.28
N LYS A 172 9.95 5.50 14.19
CA LYS A 172 9.32 6.81 13.97
C LYS A 172 7.81 6.69 13.86
N TYR A 173 7.33 5.71 13.10
CA TYR A 173 5.91 5.42 12.93
C TYR A 173 5.23 5.09 14.26
N GLU A 174 5.87 4.27 15.10
CA GLU A 174 5.36 3.94 16.44
C GLU A 174 5.15 5.20 17.28
N LYS A 175 6.11 6.13 17.25
CA LYS A 175 6.02 7.41 17.96
C LYS A 175 4.84 8.25 17.45
N ILE A 176 4.71 8.39 16.13
CA ILE A 176 3.60 9.13 15.50
C ILE A 176 2.25 8.52 15.91
N ARG A 177 2.12 7.19 15.86
CA ARG A 177 0.90 6.48 16.24
C ARG A 177 0.53 6.71 17.72
N LYS A 178 1.51 6.67 18.63
CA LYS A 178 1.32 6.95 20.06
C LYS A 178 0.87 8.39 20.29
N GLU A 179 1.49 9.35 19.62
CA GLU A 179 1.14 10.77 19.72
C GLU A 179 -0.28 11.04 19.17
N MET A 180 -0.64 10.43 18.04
CA MET A 180 -1.99 10.52 17.48
C MET A 180 -3.03 9.94 18.45
N SER A 181 -2.77 8.76 19.01
CA SER A 181 -3.67 8.14 19.98
C SER A 181 -3.85 9.00 21.24
N ALA A 182 -2.79 9.61 21.77
CA ALA A 182 -2.87 10.52 22.91
C ALA A 182 -3.69 11.77 22.59
N LYS A 183 -3.45 12.40 21.43
CA LYS A 183 -4.23 13.57 20.98
C LYS A 183 -5.71 13.25 20.82
N SER A 184 -6.06 12.12 20.21
CA SER A 184 -7.46 11.69 20.08
C SER A 184 -8.13 11.45 21.43
N ILE A 185 -7.41 10.90 22.41
CA ILE A 185 -7.92 10.72 23.78
C ILE A 185 -8.14 12.07 24.46
N ASP A 186 -7.21 13.02 24.33
CA ASP A 186 -7.34 14.34 24.94
C ASP A 186 -8.46 15.17 24.30
N GLU A 187 -8.64 15.08 22.98
CA GLU A 187 -9.76 15.68 22.26
C GLU A 187 -11.10 15.10 22.75
N TYR A 188 -11.19 13.78 22.89
CA TYR A 188 -12.38 13.12 23.42
C TYR A 188 -12.68 13.54 24.87
N LYS A 189 -11.66 13.65 25.73
CA LYS A 189 -11.83 14.17 27.10
C LYS A 189 -12.31 15.62 27.12
N LYS A 190 -11.85 16.47 26.18
CA LYS A 190 -12.30 17.86 26.05
C LYS A 190 -13.77 17.95 25.64
N ILE A 191 -14.23 17.08 24.73
CA ILE A 191 -15.63 16.97 24.34
C ILE A 191 -16.49 16.53 25.55
N LEU A 192 -16.06 15.50 26.27
CA LEU A 192 -16.78 15.01 27.46
C LEU A 192 -16.76 15.99 28.65
N GLY A 193 -15.66 16.72 28.83
CA GLY A 193 -15.51 17.75 29.87
C GLY A 193 -16.33 19.00 29.59
N SER A 194 -16.44 19.41 28.33
CA SER A 194 -17.26 20.56 27.90
C SER A 194 -18.77 20.27 27.98
N ASN A 195 -19.18 19.00 27.87
CA ASN A 195 -20.59 18.58 27.98
C ASN A 195 -21.09 18.40 29.42
N LYS A 196 -20.35 18.85 30.45
CA LYS A 196 -20.83 18.86 31.84
C LYS A 196 -21.78 20.02 32.19
N ILE A 197 -22.17 20.85 31.23
CA ILE A 197 -23.25 21.84 31.41
C ILE A 197 -24.50 21.33 30.68
N GLY A 198 -25.42 20.73 31.44
CA GLY A 198 -26.84 20.71 31.06
C GLY A 198 -27.43 19.41 30.51
N ILE A 199 -27.10 18.23 31.05
CA ILE A 199 -28.04 17.09 30.95
C ILE A 199 -28.92 17.09 32.20
N LYS A 200 -30.03 17.85 32.17
CA LYS A 200 -31.21 17.49 32.95
C LYS A 200 -31.60 16.08 32.49
N ARG A 201 -31.48 15.09 33.38
CA ARG A 201 -32.03 13.75 33.17
C ARG A 201 -33.55 13.90 33.01
N ASN A 202 -34.03 13.97 31.78
CA ASN A 202 -35.40 13.63 31.51
C ASN A 202 -35.51 12.11 31.67
N ASN A 203 -36.32 11.70 32.64
CA ASN A 203 -36.75 10.32 32.83
C ASN A 203 -37.43 9.84 31.54
N LEU A 204 -36.66 9.22 30.65
CA LEU A 204 -37.19 8.38 29.60
C LEU A 204 -37.28 6.98 30.20
N ASN A 205 -38.53 6.56 30.39
CA ASN A 205 -38.95 5.27 30.89
C ASN A 205 -38.09 4.13 30.31
N GLN A 206 -37.59 3.29 31.22
CA GLN A 206 -37.16 1.94 30.87
C GLN A 206 -38.36 1.17 30.32
N SER A 207 -38.55 1.19 29.00
CA SER A 207 -39.18 0.06 28.33
C SER A 207 -38.09 -0.99 28.11
N GLU A 208 -38.19 -2.07 28.87
CA GLU A 208 -37.37 -3.28 28.78
C GLU A 208 -37.14 -3.72 27.32
N ILE A 209 -35.91 -3.59 26.84
CA ILE A 209 -35.48 -4.37 25.67
C ILE A 209 -35.06 -5.74 26.21
N LYS A 210 -36.00 -6.70 26.16
CA LYS A 210 -35.66 -8.12 26.36
C LYS A 210 -34.79 -8.58 25.18
N PRO A 211 -33.65 -9.26 25.43
CA PRO A 211 -32.81 -9.76 24.35
C PRO A 211 -33.57 -10.80 23.53
N SER A 212 -33.62 -10.57 22.23
CA SER A 212 -34.25 -11.45 21.24
C SER A 212 -33.54 -12.82 21.20
N LYS A 213 -34.27 -13.90 21.52
CA LYS A 213 -33.79 -15.29 21.55
C LYS A 213 -33.40 -15.87 20.19
N THR A 214 -33.64 -15.17 19.07
CA THR A 214 -33.44 -15.72 17.72
C THR A 214 -31.99 -15.66 17.23
N ALA A 215 -31.13 -14.81 17.79
CA ALA A 215 -29.72 -14.73 17.35
C ALA A 215 -28.87 -15.93 17.81
N ASN A 216 -29.14 -16.49 19.00
CA ASN A 216 -28.37 -17.63 19.53
C ASN A 216 -28.72 -18.97 18.88
N GLN A 217 -29.94 -19.15 18.35
CA GLN A 217 -30.32 -20.41 17.71
C GLN A 217 -29.62 -20.64 16.37
N ASN A 218 -29.38 -19.57 15.60
CA ASN A 218 -28.67 -19.66 14.33
C ASN A 218 -27.18 -20.02 14.53
N ILE A 219 -26.54 -19.46 15.56
CA ILE A 219 -25.14 -19.76 15.87
C ILE A 219 -24.98 -21.26 16.23
N ILE A 220 -25.86 -21.80 17.06
CA ILE A 220 -25.84 -23.21 17.46
C ILE A 220 -26.03 -24.12 16.24
N LEU A 221 -26.96 -23.78 15.34
CA LEU A 221 -27.21 -24.54 14.12
C LEU A 221 -25.98 -24.60 13.20
N TYR A 222 -25.28 -23.47 13.01
CA TYR A 222 -24.06 -23.44 12.18
C TYR A 222 -22.91 -24.24 12.78
N THR A 223 -22.72 -24.22 14.10
CA THR A 223 -21.71 -25.07 14.77
C THR A 223 -21.97 -26.57 14.59
N ILE A 224 -23.24 -27.00 14.64
CA ILE A 224 -23.60 -28.40 14.46
C ILE A 224 -23.37 -28.83 13.01
N ILE A 225 -23.78 -28.01 12.04
CA ILE A 225 -23.55 -28.28 10.60
C ILE A 225 -22.05 -28.38 10.30
N PHE A 226 -21.25 -27.46 10.85
CA PHE A 226 -19.79 -27.48 10.67
C PHE A 226 -19.15 -28.76 11.22
N PHE A 227 -19.58 -29.22 12.40
CA PHE A 227 -19.08 -30.46 13.00
C PHE A 227 -19.43 -31.71 12.20
N ILE A 228 -20.67 -31.80 11.69
CA ILE A 228 -21.11 -32.93 10.85
C ILE A 228 -20.30 -32.97 9.55
N PHE A 229 -20.09 -31.81 8.92
CA PHE A 229 -19.30 -31.72 7.69
C PHE A 229 -17.84 -32.15 7.92
N PHE A 230 -17.25 -31.74 9.04
CA PHE A 230 -15.89 -32.15 9.42
C PHE A 230 -15.77 -33.66 9.66
N LEU A 231 -16.79 -34.26 10.28
CA LEU A 231 -16.82 -35.70 10.57
C LEU A 231 -16.96 -36.55 9.30
N ILE A 232 -17.73 -36.09 8.32
CA ILE A 232 -17.86 -36.74 7.00
C ILE A 232 -16.52 -36.70 6.24
N ILE A 233 -15.82 -35.56 6.25
CA ILE A 233 -14.49 -35.44 5.63
C ILE A 233 -13.50 -36.41 6.28
N LEU A 234 -13.53 -36.54 7.61
CA LEU A 234 -12.68 -37.49 8.34
C LEU A 234 -12.96 -38.94 7.95
N ILE A 235 -14.22 -39.33 7.76
CA ILE A 235 -14.56 -40.69 7.33
C ILE A 235 -14.07 -40.97 5.90
N ILE A 236 -14.19 -40.01 4.98
CA ILE A 236 -13.71 -40.16 3.58
C ILE A 236 -12.18 -40.31 3.51
N ILE A 237 -11.45 -39.69 4.44
CA ILE A 237 -9.98 -39.76 4.45
C ILE A 237 -9.46 -41.08 5.03
N PHE A 238 -10.24 -41.75 5.89
CA PHE A 238 -9.80 -42.93 6.65
C PHE A 238 -10.46 -44.26 6.22
N VAL A 239 -11.24 -44.27 5.14
CA VAL A 239 -11.78 -45.46 4.47
C VAL A 239 -11.17 -45.59 3.09
#